data_AF-T1C8D7-F1
#
_entry.id   AF-T1C8D7-F1
#
_cell.length_a   1.000
_cell.length_b   1.000
_cell.length_c   1.000
_cell.angle_alpha   90.00
_cell.angle_beta   90.00
_cell.angle_gamma   90.00
#
_symmetry.space_group_name_H-M   'P 1'
#
loop_
_entity.id
_entity.type
_entity.pdbx_description
1 polymer ?
#
loop_
_entity_poly.entity_id
_entity_poly.type
_entity_poly.pdbx_seq_one_letter_code
_entity_poly.pdbx_strand_id
1 'polypeptide(L)'
;MRAQAEGADYVFFGPVFETPSKLAYGPPQGLKLLEQVVAEAEIPVVAIGGIHQGNIESVRKTGASGVAMIGDLAYSADPKA
;
A
#
# COMPACT_ATOMS: atom_id res chain seq x y z
N MET A 1 -11.33 8.01 5.60
CA MET A 1 -12.50 8.81 5.16
C MET A 1 -12.40 10.31 5.42
N ARG A 2 -11.81 10.78 6.53
CA ARG A 2 -11.59 12.23 6.74
C ARG A 2 -10.85 12.92 5.58
N ALA A 3 -9.74 12.33 5.10
CA ALA A 3 -8.98 12.88 3.97
C ALA A 3 -9.83 13.04 2.70
N GLN A 4 -10.71 12.08 2.40
CA GLN A 4 -11.68 12.17 1.29
C GLN A 4 -12.65 13.34 1.48
N ALA A 5 -13.21 13.49 2.68
CA ALA A 5 -14.11 14.60 2.99
C ALA A 5 -13.40 15.96 2.92
N GLU A 6 -12.08 15.99 3.16
CA GLU A 6 -11.23 17.18 3.02
C GLU A 6 -10.73 17.41 1.58
N GLY A 7 -11.17 16.58 0.61
CA GLY A 7 -10.88 16.76 -0.81
C GLY A 7 -9.56 16.14 -1.30
N ALA A 8 -9.01 15.15 -0.60
CA ALA A 8 -7.84 14.42 -1.08
C ALA A 8 -8.15 13.67 -2.39
N ASP A 9 -7.25 13.78 -3.37
CA ASP A 9 -7.38 13.07 -4.66
C ASP A 9 -7.17 11.56 -4.54
N TYR A 10 -6.41 11.13 -3.52
CA TYR A 10 -6.14 9.72 -3.20
C TYR A 10 -5.61 9.60 -1.77
N VAL A 11 -5.55 8.38 -1.25
CA VAL A 11 -4.97 8.09 0.06
C VAL A 11 -3.97 6.95 0.01
N PHE A 12 -2.99 6.99 0.92
CA PHE A 12 -2.12 5.85 1.16
C PHE A 12 -2.68 4.97 2.28
N PHE A 13 -2.60 3.65 2.10
CA PHE A 13 -2.90 2.67 3.14
C PHE A 13 -1.66 1.84 3.47
N GLY A 14 -1.24 1.83 4.74
CA GLY A 14 -0.15 0.97 5.18
C GLY A 14 0.38 1.24 6.59
N PRO A 15 1.43 0.52 7.03
CA PRO A 15 2.13 -0.53 6.28
C PRO A 15 1.24 -1.74 5.99
N VAL A 16 1.24 -2.25 4.75
CA VAL A 16 0.46 -3.45 4.39
C VAL A 16 1.18 -4.72 4.85
N PHE A 17 2.49 -4.79 4.60
CA PHE A 17 3.38 -5.85 5.06
C PHE A 17 4.49 -5.28 5.95
N GLU A 18 5.19 -6.16 6.66
CA GLU A 18 6.31 -5.77 7.50
C GLU A 18 7.43 -5.12 6.66
N THR A 19 8.02 -4.04 7.19
CA THR A 19 9.15 -3.38 6.54
C THR A 19 9.98 -2.61 7.56
N PRO A 20 11.33 -2.65 7.47
CA PRO A 20 12.20 -1.90 8.38
C PRO A 20 11.91 -0.40 8.42
N SER A 21 11.57 0.20 7.27
CA SER A 21 11.32 1.64 7.14
C SER A 21 10.07 2.13 7.85
N LYS A 22 9.20 1.24 8.34
CA LYS A 22 7.94 1.61 9.00
C LYS A 22 7.70 0.96 10.35
N LEU A 23 8.71 0.34 10.97
CA LEU A 23 8.58 -0.27 12.31
C LEU A 23 8.05 0.72 13.37
N ALA A 24 8.42 2.00 13.25
CA ALA A 24 7.95 3.06 14.16
C ALA A 24 6.45 3.37 14.05
N TYR A 25 5.77 2.96 12.96
CA TYR A 25 4.35 3.22 12.73
C TYR A 25 3.44 2.05 13.15
N GLY A 26 4.00 1.01 13.75
CA GLY A 26 3.26 -0.15 14.25
C GLY A 26 3.30 -1.38 13.33
N PRO A 27 2.57 -2.45 13.70
CA PRO A 27 2.54 -3.69 12.93
C PRO A 27 1.86 -3.50 11.56
N PRO A 28 2.14 -4.39 10.59
CA PRO A 28 1.44 -4.39 9.32
C PRO A 28 -0.07 -4.58 9.51
N GLN A 29 -0.84 -3.81 8.74
CA GLN A 29 -2.30 -3.83 8.78
C GLN A 29 -2.91 -4.97 7.95
N GLY A 30 -2.14 -5.50 6.99
CA GLY A 30 -2.50 -6.67 6.19
C GLY A 30 -3.53 -6.42 5.08
N LEU A 31 -3.71 -7.45 4.25
CA LEU A 31 -4.56 -7.41 3.06
C LEU A 31 -6.05 -7.29 3.38
N LYS A 32 -6.51 -7.93 4.46
CA LYS A 32 -7.93 -7.93 4.84
C LYS A 32 -8.45 -6.53 5.14
N LEU A 33 -7.69 -5.74 5.90
CA LEU A 33 -8.09 -4.37 6.21
C LEU A 33 -7.95 -3.46 4.99
N LEU A 34 -6.93 -3.69 4.15
CA LEU A 34 -6.81 -2.99 2.88
C LEU A 34 -8.04 -3.21 1.99
N GLU A 35 -8.51 -4.45 1.85
CA GLU A 35 -9.71 -4.80 1.07
C GLU A 35 -10.96 -4.08 1.60
N GLN A 36 -11.12 -4.01 2.93
CA GLN A 36 -12.22 -3.25 3.56
C GLN A 36 -12.14 -1.75 3.24
N VAL A 37 -10.96 -1.15 3.37
CA VAL A 37 -10.78 0.28 3.08
C VAL A 37 -11.00 0.59 1.61
N VAL A 38 -10.53 -0.26 0.71
CA VAL A 38 -10.77 -0.13 -0.73
C VAL A 38 -12.27 -0.20 -1.04
N ALA A 39 -13.00 -1.12 -0.40
CA ALA A 39 -14.44 -1.27 -0.63
C ALA A 39 -15.28 -0.07 -0.14
N GLU A 40 -14.80 0.65 0.86
CA GLU A 40 -15.49 1.80 1.46
C GLU A 40 -15.04 3.17 0.90
N ALA A 41 -13.84 3.25 0.31
CA ALA A 41 -13.29 4.50 -0.18
C ALA A 41 -13.93 4.92 -1.52
N GLU A 42 -14.26 6.20 -1.66
CA GLU A 42 -14.77 6.78 -2.91
C GLU A 42 -13.64 7.39 -3.77
N ILE A 43 -12.42 7.46 -3.21
CA ILE A 43 -11.20 7.94 -3.86
C ILE A 43 -10.15 6.82 -3.95
N PRO A 44 -9.21 6.88 -4.92
CA PRO A 44 -8.16 5.88 -5.09
C PRO A 44 -7.38 5.59 -3.80
N VAL A 45 -7.16 4.31 -3.53
CA VAL A 45 -6.34 3.83 -2.41
C VAL A 45 -5.05 3.23 -2.96
N VAL A 46 -3.92 3.81 -2.56
CA VAL A 46 -2.58 3.32 -2.90
C VAL A 46 -1.99 2.57 -1.71
N ALA A 47 -1.72 1.28 -1.90
CA ALA A 47 -1.13 0.44 -0.88
C ALA A 47 0.37 0.74 -0.71
N ILE A 48 0.87 0.76 0.52
CA ILE A 48 2.29 1.03 0.80
C ILE A 48 2.83 0.23 1.98
N GLY A 49 4.11 -0.14 1.92
CA GLY A 49 4.86 -0.73 3.03
C GLY A 49 5.03 -2.24 2.87
N GLY A 50 6.30 -2.65 2.72
CA GLY A 50 6.70 -4.05 2.55
C GLY A 50 6.22 -4.71 1.26
N ILE A 51 5.81 -3.91 0.26
CA ILE A 51 5.38 -4.41 -1.05
C ILE A 51 6.63 -4.67 -1.90
N HIS A 52 6.67 -5.82 -2.56
CA HIS A 52 7.71 -6.27 -3.48
C HIS A 52 7.12 -7.13 -4.60
N GLN A 53 7.90 -7.43 -5.64
CA GLN A 53 7.44 -8.22 -6.80
C GLN A 53 6.73 -9.54 -6.43
N GLY A 54 7.18 -10.21 -5.37
CA GLY A 54 6.63 -11.48 -4.91
C GLY A 54 5.25 -11.39 -4.22
N ASN A 55 4.82 -10.21 -3.78
CA ASN A 55 3.54 -10.03 -3.08
C ASN A 55 2.59 -9.02 -3.75
N ILE A 56 3.03 -8.28 -4.77
CA ILE A 56 2.24 -7.24 -5.45
C ILE A 56 0.90 -7.77 -5.99
N GLU A 57 0.86 -9.00 -6.48
CA GLU A 57 -0.37 -9.63 -6.98
C GLU A 57 -1.43 -9.80 -5.89
N SER A 58 -1.02 -10.05 -4.65
CA SER A 58 -1.95 -10.14 -3.51
C SER A 58 -2.57 -8.80 -3.17
N VAL A 59 -1.82 -7.70 -3.33
CA VAL A 59 -2.31 -6.33 -3.16
C VAL A 59 -3.26 -5.95 -4.28
N ARG A 60 -2.93 -6.31 -5.53
CA ARG A 60 -3.80 -6.05 -6.69
C ARG A 60 -5.18 -6.68 -6.51
N LYS A 61 -5.26 -7.88 -5.93
CA LYS A 61 -6.52 -8.58 -5.67
C LYS A 61 -7.43 -7.87 -4.67
N THR A 62 -6.93 -6.97 -3.83
CA THR A 62 -7.77 -6.21 -2.90
C THR A 62 -8.52 -5.06 -3.56
N GLY A 63 -8.25 -4.78 -4.85
CA GLY A 63 -8.81 -3.64 -5.58
C GLY A 63 -8.06 -2.32 -5.35
N ALA A 64 -6.90 -2.33 -4.70
CA ALA A 64 -6.07 -1.13 -4.56
C ALA A 64 -5.74 -0.54 -5.93
N SER A 65 -5.85 0.78 -6.06
CA SER A 65 -5.65 1.49 -7.33
C SER A 65 -4.18 1.57 -7.74
N GLY A 66 -3.26 1.31 -6.81
CA GLY A 66 -1.84 1.26 -7.06
C GLY A 66 -1.04 0.79 -5.84
N VAL A 67 0.28 0.69 -6.03
CA VAL A 67 1.23 0.36 -4.96
C VAL A 67 2.38 1.35 -4.93
N ALA A 68 2.96 1.55 -3.75
CA ALA A 68 4.18 2.31 -3.55
C ALA A 68 5.22 1.47 -2.79
N MET A 69 6.45 1.50 -3.27
CA MET A 69 7.58 0.74 -2.72
C MET A 69 8.88 1.55 -2.83
N ILE A 70 9.76 1.38 -1.84
CA ILE A 70 11.09 2.00 -1.84
C ILE A 70 12.15 0.91 -1.95
N GLY A 71 12.23 0.01 -0.96
CA GLY A 71 13.32 -0.96 -0.86
C GLY A 71 13.47 -1.86 -2.08
N ASP A 72 12.36 -2.40 -2.60
CA ASP A 72 12.40 -3.31 -3.76
C ASP A 72 12.97 -2.63 -5.01
N LEU A 73 12.69 -1.33 -5.22
CA LEU A 73 13.25 -0.57 -6.34
C LEU A 73 14.66 -0.07 -6.06
N ALA A 74 14.88 0.51 -4.87
CA ALA A 74 16.15 1.13 -4.50
C ALA A 74 17.31 0.13 -4.39
N TYR A 75 16.99 -1.13 -4.07
CA TYR A 75 17.98 -2.20 -3.91
C TYR A 75 17.89 -3.27 -5.01
N SER A 76 17.08 -3.07 -6.04
CA SER A 76 17.04 -3.97 -7.20
C SER A 76 18.35 -3.89 -7.99
N ALA A 77 18.83 -5.04 -8.48
CA ALA A 77 19.91 -5.10 -9.45
C ALA A 77 19.52 -4.51 -10.81
N ASP A 78 18.22 -4.54 -11.14
CA ASP A 78 17.65 -3.91 -12.33
C ASP A 78 16.26 -3.31 -12.01
N PRO A 79 16.19 -2.00 -11.68
CA PRO A 79 14.93 -1.35 -11.32
C PRO A 79 13.92 -1.17 -12.47
N LYS A 80 14.30 -1.49 -13.72
CA LYS A 80 13.42 -1.37 -14.89
C LYS A 80 12.71 -2.67 -15.27
N ALA A 81 13.18 -3.79 -14.72
CA ALA A 81 12.72 -5.14 -15.04
C ALA A 81 11.37 -5.50 -14.40
#